data_AF-A0A0G4B305-F1
#
_entry.id   AF-A0A0G4B305-F1
#
_cell.length_a   1.000
_cell.length_b   1.000
_cell.length_c   1.000
_cell.angle_alpha   90.00
_cell.angle_beta   90.00
_cell.angle_gamma   90.00
#
_symmetry.space_group_name_H-M   'P 1'
#
loop_
_entity.id
_entity.type
_entity.pdbx_description
1 polymer ?
#
loop_
_entity_poly.entity_id
_entity_poly.type
_entity_poly.pdbx_seq_one_letter_code
_entity_poly.pdbx_strand_id
1 'polypeptide(L)'
;MITYFSWWYYDEPLYLWRSIKIITKKFLSSFSIAVLLRTLFDPWKKDVVYLENASLDARFKAMVDNLFSRCIGFVVRIFTILIGLALTTIVFVLLTIGFIVWLLMPAIILVLIISGMRTIQNGV
;
A
#
# COMPACT_ATOMS: atom_id res chain seq x y z
N MET A 1 23.53 26.05 16.15
CA MET A 1 23.50 25.85 14.68
C MET A 1 23.93 24.44 14.30
N ILE A 2 25.11 23.96 14.71
CA ILE A 2 25.58 22.59 14.40
C ILE A 2 24.58 21.50 14.84
N THR A 3 24.00 21.66 16.04
CA THR A 3 22.96 20.78 16.58
C THR A 3 21.65 20.77 15.79
N TYR A 4 21.30 21.89 15.15
CA TYR A 4 20.09 21.98 14.33
C TYR A 4 20.29 21.25 12.99
N PHE A 5 21.44 21.46 12.35
CA PHE A 5 21.79 20.78 11.11
C PHE A 5 21.98 19.27 11.32
N SER A 6 22.56 18.84 12.44
CA SER A 6 22.65 17.42 12.76
C SER A 6 21.26 16.80 12.94
N TRP A 7 20.37 17.48 13.67
CA TRP A 7 19.00 17.00 13.84
C TRP A 7 18.24 16.92 12.50
N TRP A 8 18.35 17.94 11.65
CA TRP A 8 17.64 18.01 10.36
C TRP A 8 18.09 16.97 9.35
N TYR A 9 19.40 16.69 9.27
CA TYR A 9 19.97 15.85 8.22
C TYR A 9 20.33 14.43 8.68
N TYR A 10 20.33 14.14 9.97
CA TYR A 10 20.65 12.81 10.50
C TYR A 10 19.54 12.24 11.36
N ASP A 11 19.24 12.87 12.50
CA ASP A 11 18.37 12.25 13.51
C ASP A 11 16.92 12.12 13.03
N GLU A 12 16.34 13.24 12.60
CA GLU A 12 14.94 13.31 12.20
C GLU A 12 14.65 12.56 10.90
N PRO A 13 15.49 12.61 9.84
CA PRO A 13 15.26 11.84 8.63
C PRO A 13 15.18 10.32 8.87
N LEU A 14 16.04 9.81 9.75
CA LEU A 14 16.02 8.41 10.15
C LEU A 14 14.70 8.04 10.85
N TYR A 15 14.20 8.92 11.72
CA TYR A 15 12.91 8.73 12.37
C TYR A 15 11.75 8.74 11.37
N LEU A 16 11.69 9.75 10.48
CA LEU A 16 10.66 9.87 9.47
C LEU A 16 10.66 8.67 8.52
N TRP A 17 11.83 8.22 8.07
CA TRP A 17 11.93 7.05 7.20
C TRP A 17 11.43 5.76 7.88
N ARG A 18 11.71 5.59 9.18
CA ARG A 18 11.15 4.47 9.97
C ARG A 18 9.62 4.58 10.06
N SER A 19 9.09 5.78 10.29
CA SER A 19 7.65 6.04 10.35
C SER A 19 6.96 5.70 9.03
N ILE A 20 7.55 6.07 7.88
CA ILE A 20 7.03 5.71 6.54
C ILE A 20 6.94 4.19 6.39
N LYS A 21 7.98 3.45 6.79
CA LYS A 21 7.97 1.98 6.75
C LYS A 21 6.88 1.38 7.62
N ILE A 22 6.70 1.91 8.84
CA ILE A 22 5.65 1.45 9.78
C ILE A 22 4.27 1.70 9.20
N ILE A 23 4.02 2.90 8.67
CA ILE A 23 2.73 3.27 8.06
C ILE A 23 2.46 2.35 6.86
N THR A 24 3.43 2.19 5.96
CA THR A 24 3.29 1.32 4.77
C THR A 24 3.00 -0.13 5.16
N LYS A 25 3.70 -0.66 6.17
CA LYS A 25 3.44 -2.02 6.70
C LYS A 25 2.04 -2.12 7.30
N LYS A 26 1.57 -1.08 8.00
CA LYS A 26 0.22 -1.03 8.56
C LYS A 26 -0.83 -1.09 7.45
N PHE A 27 -0.66 -0.32 6.37
CA PHE A 27 -1.54 -0.37 5.21
C PHE A 27 -1.59 -1.77 4.58
N LEU A 28 -0.43 -2.40 4.33
CA LEU A 28 -0.38 -3.79 3.83
C LEU A 28 -1.13 -4.77 4.74
N SER A 29 -1.00 -4.60 6.06
CA SER A 29 -1.69 -5.43 7.04
C SER A 29 -3.19 -5.17 7.11
N SER A 30 -3.65 -3.93 6.91
CA SER A 30 -5.07 -3.58 6.90
C SER A 30 -5.83 -4.26 5.76
N PHE A 31 -5.20 -4.42 4.60
CA PHE A 31 -5.75 -5.19 3.48
C PHE A 31 -5.59 -6.71 3.64
N SER A 32 -4.96 -7.19 4.73
CA SER A 32 -4.71 -8.61 4.97
C SER A 32 -4.08 -9.35 3.78
N ILE A 33 -3.21 -8.67 3.03
CA ILE A 33 -2.66 -9.18 1.75
C ILE A 33 -1.98 -10.55 1.93
N ALA A 34 -1.21 -10.72 2.99
CA ALA A 34 -0.54 -11.99 3.29
C ALA A 34 -1.54 -13.15 3.51
N VAL A 35 -2.70 -12.87 4.11
CA VAL A 35 -3.75 -13.87 4.32
C VAL A 35 -4.50 -14.16 3.02
N LEU A 36 -4.82 -13.13 2.23
CA LEU A 36 -5.49 -13.29 0.94
C LEU A 36 -4.66 -14.12 -0.05
N LEU A 37 -3.33 -13.94 -0.05
CA LEU A 37 -2.42 -14.75 -0.86
C LEU A 37 -2.40 -16.22 -0.43
N ARG A 38 -2.47 -16.51 0.88
CA ARG A 38 -2.51 -17.88 1.40
C ARG A 38 -3.85 -18.58 1.14
N THR A 39 -4.93 -17.80 1.06
CA THR A 39 -6.31 -18.30 0.91
C THR A 39 -6.84 -18.12 -0.51
N LEU A 40 -5.96 -17.89 -1.49
CA LEU A 40 -6.36 -17.49 -2.84
C LEU A 40 -7.28 -18.52 -3.53
N PHE A 41 -7.02 -19.80 -3.29
CA PHE A 41 -7.78 -20.93 -3.83
C PHE A 41 -8.71 -21.59 -2.81
N ASP A 42 -8.84 -21.00 -1.61
CA ASP A 42 -9.73 -21.53 -0.58
C ASP A 42 -11.19 -21.33 -0.99
N PRO A 43 -12.08 -22.29 -0.71
CA PRO A 43 -13.50 -22.16 -0.97
C PRO A 43 -14.05 -20.86 -0.38
N TRP A 44 -14.82 -20.12 -1.17
CA TRP A 44 -15.47 -18.92 -0.68
C TRP A 44 -16.58 -19.31 0.29
N LYS A 45 -16.69 -18.59 1.41
CA LYS A 45 -17.72 -18.77 2.46
C LYS A 45 -17.90 -20.18 3.03
N LYS A 46 -16.96 -21.10 2.79
CA LYS A 46 -17.10 -22.53 3.13
C LYS A 46 -18.35 -23.16 2.51
N ASP A 47 -18.74 -22.72 1.30
CA ASP A 47 -19.81 -23.32 0.50
C ASP A 47 -19.33 -24.66 -0.12
N VAL A 48 -18.75 -25.53 0.71
CA VAL A 48 -18.27 -26.83 0.28
C VAL A 48 -19.39 -27.83 0.46
N VAL A 49 -19.90 -28.35 -0.65
CA VAL A 49 -20.89 -29.42 -0.62
C VAL A 49 -20.15 -30.74 -0.36
N TYR A 50 -20.29 -31.26 0.86
CA TYR A 50 -19.80 -32.59 1.24
C TYR A 50 -20.92 -33.61 1.05
N LEU A 51 -20.66 -34.61 0.21
CA LEU A 51 -21.62 -35.67 -0.10
C LEU A 51 -21.05 -37.00 0.39
N GLU A 52 -21.73 -37.63 1.34
CA GLU A 52 -21.49 -39.01 1.77
C GLU A 52 -22.56 -39.91 1.12
N ASN A 53 -22.15 -40.99 0.44
CA ASN A 53 -23.05 -41.91 -0.30
C ASN A 53 -23.92 -41.28 -1.40
N ALA A 54 -23.38 -40.36 -2.21
CA ALA A 54 -24.12 -39.72 -3.30
C ALA A 54 -23.90 -40.37 -4.68
N SER A 55 -24.92 -40.26 -5.55
CA SER A 55 -24.85 -40.68 -6.95
C SER A 55 -23.78 -39.92 -7.73
N LEU A 56 -23.29 -40.49 -8.84
CA LEU A 56 -22.28 -39.85 -9.69
C LEU A 56 -22.71 -38.46 -10.16
N ASP A 57 -23.99 -38.28 -10.51
CA ASP A 57 -24.55 -36.99 -10.93
C ASP A 57 -24.48 -35.95 -9.82
N ALA A 58 -24.82 -36.33 -8.58
CA ALA A 58 -24.74 -35.45 -7.43
C ALA A 58 -23.28 -35.06 -7.12
N ARG A 59 -22.33 -35.99 -7.28
CA ARG A 59 -20.89 -35.71 -7.12
C ARG A 59 -20.38 -34.74 -8.18
N PHE A 60 -20.80 -34.90 -9.44
CA PHE A 60 -20.39 -33.98 -10.53
C PHE A 60 -20.93 -32.57 -10.29
N LYS A 61 -22.21 -32.46 -9.88
CA LYS A 61 -22.82 -31.17 -9.54
C LYS A 61 -22.09 -30.47 -8.40
N ALA A 62 -21.81 -31.18 -7.30
CA ALA A 62 -21.05 -30.62 -6.18
C ALA A 62 -19.63 -30.19 -6.59
N MET A 63 -18.97 -30.93 -7.50
CA MET A 63 -17.66 -30.54 -8.02
C MET A 63 -17.72 -29.21 -8.77
N VAL A 64 -18.72 -29.03 -9.64
CA VAL A 64 -18.94 -27.81 -10.41
C VAL A 64 -19.26 -26.64 -9.47
N ASP A 65 -20.17 -26.83 -8.51
CA ASP A 65 -20.55 -25.80 -7.53
C ASP A 65 -19.34 -25.35 -6.68
N ASN A 66 -18.52 -26.30 -6.21
CA ASN A 66 -17.29 -26.02 -5.47
C ASN A 66 -16.25 -25.27 -6.34
N LEU A 67 -16.15 -25.60 -7.63
CA LEU A 67 -15.27 -24.90 -8.55
C LEU A 67 -15.71 -23.44 -8.76
N PHE A 68 -17.00 -23.21 -9.01
CA PHE A 68 -17.55 -21.86 -9.13
C PHE A 68 -17.33 -21.03 -7.86
N SER A 69 -17.56 -21.62 -6.68
CA SER A 69 -17.28 -20.95 -5.38
C SER A 69 -15.80 -20.53 -5.26
N ARG A 70 -14.86 -21.39 -5.64
CA ARG A 70 -13.42 -21.06 -5.65
C ARG A 70 -13.08 -19.98 -6.69
N CYS A 71 -13.68 -20.01 -7.88
CA CYS A 71 -13.48 -18.99 -8.91
C CYS A 71 -13.94 -17.61 -8.45
N ILE A 72 -15.15 -17.51 -7.87
CA ILE A 72 -15.67 -16.25 -7.33
C ILE A 72 -14.74 -15.74 -6.23
N GLY A 73 -14.35 -16.62 -5.31
CA GLY A 73 -13.45 -16.25 -4.23
C GLY A 73 -12.08 -15.81 -4.70
N PHE A 74 -11.52 -16.48 -5.71
CA PHE A 74 -10.28 -16.08 -6.36
C PHE A 74 -10.39 -14.66 -6.94
N VAL A 75 -11.47 -14.39 -7.69
CA VAL A 75 -11.71 -13.09 -8.33
C VAL A 75 -11.79 -11.97 -7.28
N VAL A 76 -12.55 -12.14 -6.21
CA VAL A 76 -12.67 -11.10 -5.18
C VAL A 76 -11.34 -10.89 -4.44
N ARG A 77 -10.62 -11.97 -4.11
CA ARG A 77 -9.32 -11.89 -3.42
C ARG A 77 -8.27 -11.22 -4.29
N ILE A 78 -8.19 -11.53 -5.59
CA ILE A 78 -7.22 -10.89 -6.49
C ILE A 78 -7.49 -9.39 -6.63
N PHE A 79 -8.76 -8.97 -6.79
CA PHE A 79 -9.11 -7.55 -6.83
C PHE A 79 -8.76 -6.84 -5.51
N THR A 80 -9.03 -7.48 -4.37
CA THR A 80 -8.70 -6.91 -3.05
C THR A 80 -7.18 -6.74 -2.89
N ILE A 81 -6.38 -7.74 -3.31
CA ILE A 81 -4.92 -7.67 -3.30
C ILE A 81 -4.43 -6.53 -4.21
N LEU A 82 -4.93 -6.45 -5.44
CA LEU A 82 -4.52 -5.44 -6.41
C LEU A 82 -4.83 -4.02 -5.92
N ILE A 83 -6.04 -3.78 -5.42
CA ILE A 83 -6.44 -2.48 -4.86
C ILE A 83 -5.60 -2.15 -3.62
N GLY A 84 -5.42 -3.12 -2.71
CA GLY A 84 -4.62 -2.93 -1.51
C GLY A 84 -3.16 -2.57 -1.81
N LEU A 85 -2.55 -3.23 -2.80
CA LEU A 85 -1.20 -2.92 -3.27
C LEU A 85 -1.12 -1.56 -3.97
N ALA A 86 -2.10 -1.22 -4.81
CA ALA A 86 -2.14 0.07 -5.50
C ALA A 86 -2.23 1.23 -4.49
N LEU A 87 -3.17 1.15 -3.53
CA LEU A 87 -3.34 2.17 -2.50
C LEU A 87 -2.11 2.27 -1.58
N THR A 88 -1.53 1.14 -1.18
CA THR A 88 -0.30 1.13 -0.38
C THR A 88 0.84 1.81 -1.14
N THR A 89 0.99 1.52 -2.45
CA THR A 89 2.02 2.14 -3.29
C THR A 89 1.81 3.65 -3.37
N ILE A 90 0.57 4.12 -3.59
CA ILE A 90 0.25 5.55 -3.63
C ILE A 90 0.65 6.24 -2.31
N VAL A 91 0.26 5.65 -1.16
CA VAL A 91 0.60 6.19 0.16
C VAL A 91 2.12 6.24 0.36
N PHE A 92 2.84 5.18 0.01
CA PHE A 92 4.29 5.14 0.11
C PHE A 92 4.96 6.23 -0.73
N VAL A 93 4.50 6.43 -1.98
CA VAL A 93 5.01 7.47 -2.88
C VAL A 93 4.74 8.86 -2.33
N LEU A 94 3.51 9.15 -1.89
CA LEU A 94 3.16 10.46 -1.31
C LEU A 94 3.99 10.79 -0.07
N LEU A 95 4.16 9.83 0.84
CA LEU A 95 4.98 10.00 2.03
C LEU A 95 6.46 10.21 1.68
N THR A 96 6.97 9.48 0.69
CA THR A 96 8.36 9.62 0.24
C THR A 96 8.60 10.98 -0.43
N ILE A 97 7.66 11.46 -1.25
CA ILE A 97 7.72 12.81 -1.83
C ILE A 97 7.69 13.85 -0.72
N GLY A 98 6.77 13.74 0.25
CA GLY A 98 6.70 14.65 1.39
C GLY A 98 8.00 14.68 2.20
N PHE A 99 8.62 13.52 2.42
CA PHE A 99 9.93 13.40 3.06
C PHE A 99 11.04 14.10 2.28
N ILE A 100 11.11 13.93 0.95
CA ILE A 100 12.10 14.60 0.10
C ILE A 100 11.90 16.13 0.11
N VAL A 101 10.66 16.59 -0.02
CA VAL A 101 10.31 18.01 0.04
C VAL A 101 10.71 18.61 1.39
N TRP A 102 10.40 17.90 2.48
CA TRP A 102 10.81 18.31 3.83
C TRP A 102 12.34 18.39 3.94
N LEU A 103 13.08 17.37 3.50
CA LEU A 103 14.53 17.36 3.56
C LEU A 103 15.17 18.54 2.77
N LEU A 104 14.60 18.87 1.62
CA LEU A 104 15.06 19.95 0.74
C LEU A 104 14.53 21.34 1.14
N MET A 105 13.63 21.43 2.13
CA MET A 105 12.96 22.68 2.52
C MET A 105 13.93 23.85 2.79
N PRO A 106 15.09 23.67 3.46
CA PRO A 106 16.04 24.77 3.65
C PRO A 106 16.58 25.33 2.32
N ALA A 107 16.87 24.46 1.35
CA ALA A 107 17.32 24.87 0.02
C ALA A 107 16.20 25.54 -0.79
N ILE A 108 14.98 25.00 -0.71
CA ILE A 108 13.78 25.57 -1.37
C ILE A 108 13.55 27.01 -0.89
N ILE A 109 13.63 27.26 0.42
CA ILE A 109 13.45 28.60 0.99
C ILE A 109 14.52 29.57 0.45
N LEU A 110 15.79 29.16 0.40
CA LEU A 110 16.86 29.99 -0.14
C LEU A 110 16.63 30.33 -1.62
N VAL A 111 16.24 29.35 -2.44
CA VAL A 111 15.93 29.58 -3.86
C VAL A 111 14.77 30.55 -4.04
N LEU A 112 13.71 30.42 -3.22
CA LEU A 112 12.54 31.30 -3.28
C LEU A 112 12.89 32.74 -2.92
N ILE A 113 13.71 32.94 -1.88
CA ILE A 113 14.19 34.28 -1.48
C ILE A 113 15.01 34.91 -2.60
N ILE A 114 16.00 34.18 -3.15
CA ILE A 114 16.86 34.69 -4.23
C ILE A 114 16.03 35.03 -5.47
N SER A 115 15.09 34.16 -5.84
CA SER A 115 14.20 34.38 -6.98
C SER A 115 13.31 35.61 -6.76
N GLY A 116 12.75 35.77 -5.56
CA GLY A 116 11.96 36.94 -5.20
C GLY A 116 12.75 38.25 -5.27
N MET A 117 13.99 38.27 -4.76
CA MET A 117 14.87 39.44 -4.85
C MET A 117 15.18 39.82 -6.30
N ARG A 118 15.43 38.82 -7.17
CA ARG A 118 15.67 39.05 -8.60
C ARG A 118 14.45 39.65 -9.29
N THR A 119 13.25 39.18 -8.98
CA THR A 119 12.01 39.73 -9.55
C THR A 119 11.83 41.21 -9.19
N ILE A 120 12.11 41.58 -7.94
CA ILE A 120 12.03 42.99 -7.49
C ILE A 120 13.06 43.87 -8.23
N GLN A 121 14.27 43.38 -8.46
CA GLN A 121 15.32 44.12 -9.17
C GLN A 121 15.04 44.28 -10.68
N ASN A 122 14.38 43.29 -11.29
CA ASN A 122 14.09 43.27 -12.72
C ASN A 122 12.85 44.08 -13.13
N GLY A 123 12.21 44.80 -12.19
CA GLY A 123 11.22 45.83 -12.49
C GLY A 123 9.96 45.33 -13.19
N VAL A 124 9.36 44.24 -12.68
CA VAL A 124 7.91 44.05 -12.80
C VAL A 124 7.22 44.88 -11.73
#